data_AF-A0ABD7GNS8-F1
#
_entry.id   AF-A0ABD7GNS8-F1
#
_cell.length_a   1.000
_cell.length_b   1.000
_cell.length_c   1.000
_cell.angle_alpha   90.00
_cell.angle_beta   90.00
_cell.angle_gamma   90.00
#
_symmetry.space_group_name_H-M   'P 1'
#
loop_
_entity.id
_entity.type
_entity.pdbx_description
1 polymer ?
#
loop_
_entity_poly.entity_id
_entity_poly.type
_entity_poly.pdbx_seq_one_letter_code
_entity_poly.pdbx_strand_id
1 'polypeptide(L)' 'MNTELIGIIATFGLTVAIAIPLGKYLAKVFAGEKVWTDFINPIEKLIYKLSGINPKEQMDWKQHLKVLLLINSIW' A
#
# COMPACT_ATOMS: atom_id res chain seq x y z
N MET A 1 -12.06 -1.37 -35.15
CA MET A 1 -11.59 -2.76 -34.97
C MET A 1 -10.09 -2.89 -34.70
N ASN A 2 -9.17 -2.76 -35.67
CA ASN A 2 -7.73 -2.98 -35.38
C ASN A 2 -7.13 -1.97 -34.39
N THR A 3 -7.47 -0.68 -34.49
CA THR A 3 -6.97 0.36 -33.58
C THR A 3 -7.47 0.19 -32.15
N GLU A 4 -8.69 -0.31 -31.98
CA GLU A 4 -9.29 -0.61 -30.65
C GLU A 4 -8.59 -1.81 -30.01
N LEU A 5 -8.33 -2.86 -30.79
CA LEU A 5 -7.59 -4.03 -30.31
C LEU A 5 -6.17 -3.66 -29.86
N ILE A 6 -5.49 -2.82 -30.63
CA ILE A 6 -4.16 -2.28 -30.28
C ILE A 6 -4.22 -1.45 -28.99
N GLY A 7 -5.24 -0.60 -28.83
CA GLY A 7 -5.44 0.20 -27.61
C GLY A 7 -5.65 -0.66 -26.37
N ILE A 8 -6.44 -1.74 -26.48
CA ILE A 8 -6.67 -2.69 -25.40
C ILE A 8 -5.35 -3.40 -25.01
N ILE A 9 -4.63 -3.95 -25.99
CA ILE A 9 -3.36 -4.65 -25.76
C ILE A 9 -2.33 -3.70 -25.13
N ALA A 10 -2.23 -2.47 -25.62
CA ALA A 10 -1.34 -1.46 -25.07
C ALA A 10 -1.70 -1.11 -23.62
N THR A 11 -2.99 -0.95 -23.31
CA THR A 11 -3.46 -0.61 -21.96
C THR A 11 -3.15 -1.73 -20.97
N PHE A 12 -3.48 -2.98 -21.30
CA PHE A 12 -3.16 -4.12 -20.45
C PHE A 12 -1.65 -4.33 -20.32
N GLY A 13 -0.91 -4.23 -21.43
CA GLY A 13 0.55 -4.33 -21.42
C GLY A 13 1.20 -3.29 -20.52
N LEU A 14 0.79 -2.02 -20.63
CA LEU A 14 1.29 -0.95 -19.79
C LEU A 14 0.89 -1.14 -18.31
N THR A 15 -0.35 -1.55 -18.06
CA THR A 15 -0.85 -1.82 -16.70
C THR A 15 -0.02 -2.91 -16.03
N VAL A 16 0.23 -4.03 -16.71
CA VAL A 16 1.05 -5.11 -16.18
C VAL A 16 2.50 -4.66 -16.00
N ALA A 17 3.05 -3.91 -16.96
CA ALA A 17 4.40 -3.38 -16.88
C ALA A 17 4.62 -2.48 -15.66
N ILE A 18 3.59 -1.73 -15.23
CA ILE A 18 3.61 -0.90 -14.02
C ILE A 18 3.25 -1.72 -12.76
N ALA A 19 2.33 -2.68 -12.86
CA ALA A 19 1.91 -3.51 -11.74
C ALA A 19 3.05 -4.38 -11.19
N ILE A 20 3.94 -4.88 -12.05
CA ILE A 20 5.08 -5.72 -11.63
C ILE A 20 6.05 -4.97 -10.69
N PRO A 21 6.62 -3.79 -11.05
CA PRO A 21 7.50 -3.06 -10.16
C PRO A 21 6.78 -2.55 -8.91
N LEU A 22 5.52 -2.11 -9.02
CA LEU A 22 4.71 -1.72 -7.86
C LEU A 22 4.45 -2.88 -6.91
N GLY A 23 4.11 -4.05 -7.42
CA GLY A 23 3.90 -5.26 -6.62
C GLY A 23 5.16 -5.67 -5.88
N LYS A 24 6.33 -5.61 -6.54
CA LYS A 24 7.63 -5.85 -5.89
C LYS A 24 7.92 -4.82 -4.80
N TYR A 25 7.59 -3.56 -5.03
CA TYR A 25 7.73 -2.51 -4.02
C TYR A 25 6.84 -2.77 -2.80
N LEU A 26 5.54 -3.06 -3.00
CA LEU A 26 4.62 -3.37 -1.91
C LEU A 26 5.06 -4.61 -1.12
N ALA A 27 5.51 -5.66 -1.80
CA ALA A 27 6.02 -6.85 -1.14
C ALA A 27 7.19 -6.54 -0.20
N LYS A 28 8.14 -5.69 -0.63
CA LYS A 28 9.27 -5.26 0.20
C LYS A 28 8.83 -4.40 1.40
N VAL A 29 7.90 -3.47 1.18
CA VAL A 29 7.33 -2.63 2.25
C VAL A 29 6.64 -3.48 3.30
N PHE A 30 5.76 -4.41 2.90
CA PHE A 30 5.04 -5.28 3.83
C PHE A 30 5.96 -6.29 4.54
N ALA A 31 7.06 -6.70 3.90
CA ALA A 31 8.09 -7.52 4.54
C ALA A 31 8.97 -6.73 5.53
N GLY A 32 8.85 -5.39 5.58
CA GLY A 32 9.72 -4.53 6.38
C GLY A 32 11.15 -4.43 5.86
N GLU A 33 11.37 -4.74 4.58
CA GLU A 33 12.67 -4.58 3.92
C GLU A 33 12.95 -3.11 3.62
N LYS A 34 14.25 -2.75 3.52
CA LYS A 34 14.62 -1.40 3.14
C LYS A 34 14.17 -1.07 1.72
N VAL A 35 13.41 0.01 1.58
CA VAL A 35 12.93 0.54 0.31
C VAL A 35 13.39 1.98 0.13
N TRP A 36 13.40 2.47 -1.10
CA TRP A 36 13.83 3.84 -1.40
C TRP A 36 12.97 4.90 -0.71
N THR A 37 11.72 4.56 -0.37
CA THR A 37 10.79 5.41 0.40
C THR A 37 11.10 5.47 1.90
N ASP A 38 12.09 4.73 2.39
CA ASP A 38 12.54 4.78 3.79
C ASP A 38 13.01 6.17 4.23
N PHE A 39 13.24 7.09 3.29
CA PHE A 39 13.46 8.50 3.60
C PHE A 39 12.28 9.15 4.34
N ILE A 40 11.06 8.59 4.20
CA ILE A 40 9.83 9.07 4.86
C ILE A 40 9.66 8.44 6.26
N ASN A 41 10.38 7.36 6.58
CA ASN A 41 10.35 6.72 7.91
C ASN A 41 10.50 7.67 9.11
N PRO A 42 11.34 8.73 9.12
CA PRO A 42 11.37 9.69 10.23
C PRO A 42 10.05 10.44 10.43
N ILE A 43 9.33 10.74 9.34
CA ILE A 43 8.02 11.39 9.38
C ILE A 43 6.97 10.42 9.91
N GLU A 44 6.98 9.17 9.44
CA GLU A 44 6.09 8.12 9.95
C GLU A 44 6.26 7.92 11.45
N LYS A 45 7.50 7.82 11.93
CA LYS A 45 7.80 7.72 13.36
C LYS A 45 7.30 8.92 14.16
N LEU A 46 7.35 10.13 13.59
CA LEU A 46 6.80 11.31 14.23
C LEU A 46 5.27 11.24 14.33
N ILE A 47 4.59 10.85 13.26
CA ILE A 47 3.14 10.67 13.24
C ILE A 47 2.72 9.60 14.24
N TYR A 48 3.35 8.42 14.22
CA TYR A 48 3.08 7.36 15.19
C TYR A 48 3.26 7.82 16.64
N LYS A 49 4.34 8.58 16.91
CA LYS A 49 4.58 9.15 18.24
C LYS A 49 3.51 10.15 18.66
N LEU A 50 3.09 11.04 17.76
CA LEU A 50 2.05 12.03 18.03
C LEU A 50 0.67 11.38 18.23
N SER A 51 0.37 10.32 17.47
CA SER A 51 -0.87 9.56 17.61
C SER A 51 -0.85 8.55 18.77
N GLY A 52 0.29 8.36 19.44
CA GLY A 52 0.45 7.37 20.50
C GLY A 52 0.34 5.91 20.01
N ILE A 53 0.57 5.67 18.71
CA ILE A 53 0.42 4.35 18.08
C ILE A 53 1.77 3.63 18.08
N ASN A 54 1.77 2.36 18.49
CA ASN A 54 2.95 1.50 18.37
C ASN A 54 2.91 0.68 17.07
N PRO A 55 3.73 1.02 16.05
CA PRO A 55 3.71 0.29 14.78
C PRO A 55 4.24 -1.14 14.88
N LYS A 56 4.86 -1.53 16.00
CA LYS A 56 5.35 -2.91 16.23
C LYS A 56 4.28 -3.83 16.81
N GLU A 57 3.16 -3.29 17.25
CA GLU A 57 2.07 -4.06 17.82
C GLU A 57 1.25 -4.68 16.67
N GLN A 58 1.21 -6.00 16.61
CA GLN A 58 0.38 -6.70 15.62
C GLN A 58 -1.08 -6.64 16.08
N MET A 59 -1.98 -6.33 15.15
CA MET A 59 -3.41 -6.35 15.43
C MET A 59 -3.97 -7.74 15.12
N ASP A 60 -4.80 -8.26 16.02
CA ASP A 60 -5.60 -9.45 15.75
C ASP A 60 -6.64 -9.16 14.66
N TRP A 61 -7.14 -10.20 13.99
CA TRP A 61 -8.13 -10.07 12.92
C TRP A 61 -9.39 -9.32 13.37
N LYS A 62 -9.81 -9.53 14.63
CA LYS A 62 -10.96 -8.82 15.22
C LYS A 62 -10.69 -7.33 15.39
N GLN A 63 -9.47 -6.96 15.78
CA GLN A 63 -9.06 -5.57 15.95
C GLN A 63 -9.00 -4.87 14.60
N HIS A 64 -8.41 -5.51 13.59
CA HIS A 64 -8.41 -5.02 12.22
C HIS A 64 -9.81 -4.76 11.68
N LEU A 65 -10.72 -5.73 11.84
CA LEU A 65 -12.11 -5.59 11.36
C LEU A 65 -12.83 -4.44 12.06
N LYS A 66 -12.68 -4.31 13.38
CA LYS A 66 -13.30 -3.22 14.15
C LYS A 66 -12.82 -1.86 13.68
N VAL A 67 -11.51 -1.67 13.51
CA VAL A 67 -10.94 -0.40 13.03
C VAL A 67 -11.41 -0.08 11.62
N LEU A 68 -11.42 -1.07 10.73
CA LEU A 68 -11.90 -0.90 9.36
C LEU A 68 -13.37 -0.44 9.31
N LEU A 69 -14.25 -1.07 10.10
CA LEU A 69 -15.66 -0.70 10.16
C LEU A 69 -15.88 0.67 10.79
N LEU A 70 -15.15 0.99 11.86
CA LEU A 70 -15.29 2.25 12.59
C LEU A 70 -14.84 3.43 11.72
N ILE A 71 -13.72 3.31 11.00
CA ILE A 71 -13.27 4.35 10.06
C ILE A 71 -14.29 4.57 8.94
N ASN A 72 -14.81 3.49 8.33
CA ASN A 72 -15.82 3.58 7.28
C ASN A 72 -17.18 4.10 7.77
N SER A 73 -17.44 4.05 9.08
CA SER A 73 -18.70 4.54 9.66
C SER A 73 -18.61 6.01 10.09
N ILE A 74 -17.39 6.52 10.34
CA ILE A 74 -17.14 7.93 10.68
C ILE A 74 -17.07 8.81 9.43
N TRP A 75 -16.67 8.24 8.30
CA TRP A 75 -16.59 8.90 7.00
C TRP A 75 -17.87 8.64 6.19
#